data_AF-A0A642USP2-F1
#
_entry.id   AF-A0A642USP2-F1
#
_cell.length_a   1.000
_cell.length_b   1.000
_cell.length_c   1.000
_cell.angle_alpha   90.00
_cell.angle_beta   90.00
_cell.angle_gamma   90.00
#
_symmetry.space_group_name_H-M   'P 1'
#
loop_
_entity.id
_entity.type
_entity.pdbx_description
1 polymer ?
#
loop_
_entity_poly.entity_id
_entity_poly.type
_entity_poly.pdbx_seq_one_letter_code
_entity_poly.pdbx_strand_id
1 'polypeptide(L)'
;MAEYSSQTVAQLKELLKGRGLSTDGKKADLVKRLQDADNETEKAQPVEATVEVTETETVATEIPTEEAPTEQAQSTELTDATAEVASEDKEASKPEPKTLTPEERKSLAVDLLQKKIARAKKFGDDAGAEEAQKNLARIEKFGVEPGTKLATEIGLIDRNLGSELNSKNFRRGKKRHGKGKGGRGDKIGKK
;
A
#
# COMPACT_ATOMS: atom_id res chain seq x y z
N MET A 1 20.76 23.32 -17.98
CA MET A 1 19.39 22.82 -17.69
C MET A 1 19.39 21.49 -16.91
N ALA A 2 20.15 21.35 -15.81
CA ALA A 2 20.18 20.11 -15.01
C ALA A 2 19.83 20.30 -13.53
N GLU A 3 19.53 21.53 -13.09
CA GLU A 3 19.42 21.87 -11.66
C GLU A 3 18.29 21.13 -10.95
N TYR A 4 17.16 20.90 -11.61
CA TYR A 4 16.00 20.24 -11.02
C TYR A 4 16.09 18.71 -10.99
N SER A 5 16.88 18.08 -11.86
CA SER A 5 16.99 16.62 -11.91
C SER A 5 17.68 16.04 -10.67
N SER A 6 18.57 16.81 -10.05
CA SER A 6 19.33 16.45 -8.83
C SER A 6 18.51 16.59 -7.54
N GLN A 7 17.37 17.29 -7.57
CA GLN A 7 16.54 17.51 -6.39
C GLN A 7 15.63 16.32 -6.09
N THR A 8 15.20 16.19 -4.84
CA THR A 8 14.22 15.17 -4.44
C THR A 8 12.80 15.58 -4.80
N VAL A 9 11.86 14.62 -4.83
CA VAL A 9 10.44 14.91 -5.11
C VAL A 9 9.84 15.89 -4.10
N ALA A 10 10.27 15.85 -2.84
CA ALA A 10 9.82 16.79 -1.81
C ALA A 10 10.23 18.22 -2.15
N GLN A 11 11.51 18.43 -2.46
CA GLN A 11 12.07 19.74 -2.85
C GLN A 11 11.38 20.29 -4.11
N LEU A 12 11.18 19.44 -5.13
CA LEU A 12 10.50 19.84 -6.36
C LEU A 12 9.05 20.28 -6.09
N LYS A 13 8.34 19.61 -5.19
CA LYS A 13 6.97 20.00 -4.79
C LYS A 13 6.95 21.31 -4.02
N GLU A 14 7.94 21.58 -3.17
CA GLU A 14 8.05 22.86 -2.46
C GLU A 14 8.25 24.01 -3.45
N LEU A 15 9.13 23.86 -4.44
CA LEU A 15 9.32 24.85 -5.50
C LEU A 15 8.04 25.07 -6.33
N LEU A 16 7.35 24.00 -6.71
CA LEU A 16 6.09 24.10 -7.44
C LEU A 16 5.00 24.81 -6.63
N LYS A 17 4.87 24.52 -5.33
CA LYS A 17 3.94 25.24 -4.43
C LYS A 17 4.28 26.72 -4.34
N GLY A 18 5.57 27.06 -4.19
CA GLY A 18 6.02 28.45 -4.15
C GLY A 18 5.70 29.23 -5.44
N ARG A 19 5.63 28.54 -6.58
CA ARG A 19 5.26 29.10 -7.89
C ARG A 19 3.77 28.94 -8.23
N GLY A 20 2.94 28.39 -7.34
CA GLY A 20 1.51 28.17 -7.60
C GLY A 20 1.19 27.10 -8.68
N LEU A 21 2.16 26.23 -9.00
CA LEU A 21 2.03 25.19 -10.02
C LEU A 21 1.55 23.86 -9.40
N SER A 22 0.88 23.03 -10.20
CA SER A 22 0.40 21.71 -9.74
C SER A 22 1.55 20.80 -9.27
N THR A 23 1.39 20.20 -8.08
CA THR A 23 2.36 19.27 -7.47
C THR A 23 2.13 17.80 -7.80
N ASP A 24 1.18 17.50 -8.68
CA ASP A 24 0.79 16.14 -9.03
C ASP A 24 1.59 15.64 -10.24
N GLY A 25 1.93 14.34 -10.20
CA GLY A 25 2.68 13.66 -11.26
C GLY A 25 3.91 12.90 -10.77
N LYS A 26 4.65 12.29 -11.72
CA LYS A 26 5.94 11.64 -11.46
C LYS A 26 7.04 12.69 -11.34
N LYS A 27 8.21 12.32 -10.80
CA LYS A 27 9.37 13.22 -10.66
C LYS A 27 9.71 13.94 -11.97
N ALA A 28 9.66 13.23 -13.10
CA ALA A 28 9.93 13.80 -14.41
C ALA A 28 8.94 14.91 -14.79
N ASP A 29 7.66 14.76 -14.45
CA ASP A 29 6.62 15.76 -14.76
C ASP A 29 6.79 17.02 -13.90
N LEU A 30 7.17 16.85 -12.63
CA LEU A 30 7.48 17.96 -11.72
C LEU A 30 8.67 18.78 -12.23
N VAL A 31 9.73 18.10 -12.69
CA VAL A 31 10.92 18.74 -13.27
C VAL A 31 10.56 19.51 -14.54
N LYS A 32 9.82 18.88 -15.47
CA LYS A 32 9.38 19.53 -16.71
C LYS A 32 8.57 20.79 -16.42
N ARG A 33 7.58 20.71 -15.54
CA ARG A 33 6.73 21.85 -15.18
C ARG A 33 7.52 23.03 -14.59
N LEU A 34 8.56 22.77 -13.79
CA LEU A 34 9.46 23.81 -13.31
C LEU A 34 10.29 24.42 -14.45
N GLN A 35 10.86 23.58 -15.32
CA GLN A 35 11.65 24.03 -16.47
C GLN A 35 10.81 24.85 -17.45
N ASP A 36 9.58 24.43 -17.73
CA ASP A 36 8.65 25.13 -18.61
C ASP A 36 8.29 26.50 -18.02
N ALA A 37 7.99 26.56 -16.73
CA ALA A 37 7.73 27.82 -16.04
C ALA A 37 8.95 28.76 -16.06
N ASP A 38 10.17 28.25 -15.87
CA ASP A 38 11.38 29.09 -15.97
C ASP A 38 11.61 29.58 -17.40
N ASN A 39 11.45 28.71 -18.39
CA ASN A 39 11.57 29.06 -19.81
C ASN A 39 10.52 30.11 -20.23
N GLU A 40 9.30 30.04 -19.69
CA GLU A 40 8.25 31.04 -19.89
C GLU A 40 8.61 32.37 -19.22
N THR A 41 9.14 32.34 -17.99
CA THR A 41 9.58 33.55 -17.29
C THR A 41 10.81 34.21 -17.92
N GLU A 42 11.75 33.44 -18.48
CA GLU A 42 12.93 33.98 -19.18
C GLU A 42 12.57 34.61 -20.53
N LYS A 43 11.46 34.19 -21.15
CA LYS A 43 10.94 34.81 -22.37
C LYS A 43 10.06 36.04 -22.13
N ALA A 44 9.72 36.34 -20.88
CA ALA A 44 8.82 37.43 -20.52
C ALA A 44 9.43 38.37 -19.47
N GLN A 45 10.14 39.40 -19.92
CA GLN A 45 10.32 40.65 -19.17
C GLN A 45 10.20 41.86 -20.13
N PRO A 46 9.70 43.03 -19.69
CA PRO A 46 8.60 43.28 -18.76
C PRO A 46 7.55 44.23 -19.39
N VAL A 47 6.27 44.14 -18.99
CA VAL A 47 5.33 45.27 -19.06
C VAL A 47 4.69 45.46 -17.70
N GLU A 48 4.69 46.72 -17.29
CA GLU A 48 4.37 47.23 -15.96
C GLU A 48 2.87 47.14 -15.62
N ALA A 49 2.61 47.00 -14.32
CA ALA A 49 1.51 47.57 -13.53
C ALA A 49 0.11 47.74 -14.17
N THR A 50 -0.89 47.04 -13.60
CA THR A 50 -2.06 47.63 -12.89
C THR A 50 -3.00 46.49 -12.43
N VAL A 51 -3.15 46.29 -11.12
CA VAL A 51 -4.41 46.53 -10.36
C VAL A 51 -5.65 45.92 -11.01
N GLU A 52 -6.17 44.83 -10.43
CA GLU A 52 -7.58 44.78 -10.01
C GLU A 52 -7.86 43.55 -9.14
N VAL A 53 -8.14 43.85 -7.87
CA VAL A 53 -8.86 43.01 -6.93
C VAL A 53 -10.28 42.84 -7.48
N THR A 54 -10.74 41.61 -7.69
CA THR A 54 -12.17 41.30 -7.76
C THR A 54 -12.46 40.11 -6.85
N GLU A 55 -12.63 40.47 -5.59
CA GLU A 55 -13.62 39.86 -4.70
C GLU A 55 -14.95 39.72 -5.46
N THR A 56 -15.46 38.49 -5.60
CA THR A 56 -16.90 38.26 -5.76
C THR A 56 -17.30 37.05 -4.94
N GLU A 57 -17.88 37.39 -3.79
CA GLU A 57 -18.77 36.56 -3.00
C GLU A 57 -19.95 36.02 -3.83
N THR A 58 -20.54 34.92 -3.33
CA THR A 58 -21.93 34.46 -3.54
C THR A 58 -22.26 33.93 -4.94
N VAL A 59 -22.88 32.76 -5.10
CA VAL A 59 -24.21 32.41 -4.60
C VAL A 59 -24.31 30.90 -4.36
N ALA A 60 -24.86 30.57 -3.19
CA ALA A 60 -25.42 29.27 -2.87
C ALA A 60 -26.66 28.99 -3.72
N THR A 61 -26.73 27.79 -4.29
CA THR A 61 -27.99 27.16 -4.67
C THR A 61 -28.02 25.76 -4.08
N GLU A 62 -28.48 25.69 -2.83
CA GLU A 62 -29.31 24.60 -2.30
C GLU A 62 -30.52 24.46 -3.26
N ILE A 63 -31.22 23.35 -3.49
CA ILE A 63 -31.76 22.30 -2.62
C ILE A 63 -32.39 21.20 -3.56
N PRO A 64 -32.80 20.03 -3.02
CA PRO A 64 -33.03 18.75 -3.70
C PRO A 64 -34.50 18.49 -4.11
N THR A 65 -34.72 17.47 -4.94
CA THR A 65 -36.04 16.85 -5.22
C THR A 65 -35.74 15.42 -5.73
N GLU A 66 -35.87 14.36 -4.92
CA GLU A 66 -37.08 13.62 -4.54
C GLU A 66 -37.83 12.99 -5.74
N GLU A 67 -37.62 11.68 -5.94
CA GLU A 67 -38.69 10.66 -6.02
C GLU A 67 -38.10 9.27 -6.35
N ALA A 68 -38.10 8.40 -5.35
CA ALA A 68 -38.50 6.99 -5.51
C ALA A 68 -40.04 6.93 -5.32
N PRO A 69 -40.77 5.80 -5.45
CA PRO A 69 -40.43 4.43 -5.84
C PRO A 69 -41.44 3.80 -6.84
N THR A 70 -41.14 2.63 -7.43
CA THR A 70 -42.21 1.69 -7.82
C THR A 70 -41.75 0.24 -7.66
N GLU A 71 -42.43 -0.43 -6.73
CA GLU A 71 -42.53 -1.88 -6.52
C GLU A 71 -43.19 -2.59 -7.72
N GLN A 72 -42.81 -3.85 -7.92
CA GLN A 72 -43.65 -5.03 -8.18
C GLN A 72 -42.66 -6.18 -8.51
N ALA A 73 -42.35 -7.16 -7.66
CA ALA A 73 -43.16 -8.08 -6.85
C ALA A 73 -44.11 -8.96 -7.68
N GLN A 74 -43.83 -10.28 -7.59
CA GLN A 74 -44.60 -11.49 -7.94
C GLN A 74 -44.03 -12.27 -9.13
N SER A 75 -44.05 -13.61 -9.16
CA SER A 75 -44.19 -14.70 -8.20
C SER A 75 -44.22 -15.98 -9.05
N THR A 76 -43.69 -17.11 -8.55
CA THR A 76 -44.01 -18.54 -8.83
C THR A 76 -42.73 -19.36 -8.54
N GLU A 77 -42.55 -19.93 -7.34
CA GLU A 77 -43.05 -21.26 -6.87
C GLU A 77 -42.44 -22.43 -7.68
N LEU A 78 -41.44 -23.14 -7.14
CA LEU A 78 -41.51 -24.35 -6.27
C LEU A 78 -41.82 -25.67 -7.03
N THR A 79 -40.79 -26.53 -7.14
CA THR A 79 -40.86 -28.02 -7.08
C THR A 79 -39.46 -28.48 -6.62
N ASP A 80 -39.21 -28.93 -5.38
CA ASP A 80 -39.58 -30.23 -4.76
C ASP A 80 -38.93 -31.41 -5.53
N ALA A 81 -38.21 -32.40 -4.98
CA ALA A 81 -37.57 -32.74 -3.71
C ALA A 81 -36.76 -34.04 -3.98
N THR A 82 -36.05 -34.58 -2.95
CA THR A 82 -35.49 -35.97 -2.84
C THR A 82 -34.06 -36.14 -3.38
N ALA A 83 -33.05 -36.67 -2.67
CA ALA A 83 -32.81 -37.15 -1.29
C ALA A 83 -31.27 -37.29 -1.16
N GLU A 84 -30.60 -36.75 -0.12
CA GLU A 84 -30.33 -37.37 1.20
C GLU A 84 -29.26 -38.48 1.18
N VAL A 85 -28.07 -38.20 1.74
CA VAL A 85 -27.28 -38.96 2.76
C VAL A 85 -26.15 -38.01 3.20
N ALA A 86 -26.26 -37.24 4.30
CA ALA A 86 -26.03 -37.63 5.69
C ALA A 86 -24.57 -38.06 6.00
N SER A 87 -23.81 -37.18 6.64
CA SER A 87 -22.86 -37.54 7.71
C SER A 87 -22.69 -36.33 8.63
N GLU A 88 -23.62 -36.18 9.57
CA GLU A 88 -23.39 -35.44 10.81
C GLU A 88 -22.76 -36.38 11.84
N ASP A 89 -21.76 -35.89 12.57
CA ASP A 89 -21.65 -35.96 14.04
C ASP A 89 -20.45 -35.05 14.42
N LYS A 90 -20.70 -33.91 15.10
CA LYS A 90 -20.53 -33.72 16.57
C LYS A 90 -19.10 -34.07 17.04
N GLU A 91 -18.33 -33.24 17.73
CA GLU A 91 -18.63 -32.27 18.79
C GLU A 91 -17.26 -31.71 19.27
N ALA A 92 -17.13 -30.38 19.43
CA ALA A 92 -16.24 -29.74 20.42
C ALA A 92 -16.36 -28.21 20.31
N SER A 93 -17.39 -27.67 20.93
CA SER A 93 -17.47 -26.26 21.31
C SER A 93 -16.39 -25.93 22.35
N LYS A 94 -15.42 -25.09 21.97
CA LYS A 94 -14.61 -24.32 22.91
C LYS A 94 -14.74 -22.85 22.52
N PRO A 95 -15.47 -22.02 23.30
CA PRO A 95 -15.58 -20.61 22.99
C PRO A 95 -14.27 -19.89 23.37
N GLU A 96 -13.93 -18.87 22.57
CA GLU A 96 -12.87 -17.82 22.71
C GLU A 96 -11.76 -17.87 21.65
N PRO A 97 -11.21 -16.73 21.16
CA PRO A 97 -11.59 -15.32 21.33
C PRO A 97 -12.10 -14.68 20.00
N LYS A 98 -12.39 -13.37 20.02
CA LYS A 98 -12.80 -12.52 18.87
C LYS A 98 -11.70 -12.42 17.80
N THR A 99 -11.33 -13.54 17.21
CA THR A 99 -10.54 -13.58 15.99
C THR A 99 -11.53 -13.41 14.84
N LEU A 100 -11.21 -12.55 13.87
CA LEU A 100 -12.05 -12.32 12.67
C LEU A 100 -12.66 -13.64 12.22
N THR A 101 -13.96 -13.68 11.93
CA THR A 101 -14.59 -14.94 11.51
C THR A 101 -13.88 -15.45 10.24
N PRO A 102 -13.83 -16.77 10.00
CA PRO A 102 -13.13 -17.30 8.81
C PRO A 102 -13.69 -16.72 7.50
N GLU A 103 -14.97 -16.34 7.49
CA GLU A 103 -15.63 -15.69 6.36
C GLU A 103 -15.18 -14.24 6.18
N GLU A 104 -15.11 -13.46 7.27
CA GLU A 104 -14.56 -12.11 7.25
C GLU A 104 -13.11 -12.08 6.77
N ARG A 105 -12.31 -13.09 7.14
CA ARG A 105 -10.92 -13.21 6.64
C ARG A 105 -10.87 -13.43 5.14
N LYS A 106 -11.75 -14.29 4.63
CA LYS A 106 -11.84 -14.58 3.19
C LYS A 106 -12.24 -13.33 2.42
N SER A 107 -13.28 -12.62 2.85
CA SER A 107 -13.74 -11.41 2.16
C SER A 107 -12.67 -10.32 2.13
N LEU A 108 -12.04 -10.03 3.27
CA LEU A 108 -10.96 -9.05 3.35
C LEU A 108 -9.77 -9.42 2.44
N ALA A 109 -9.40 -10.70 2.38
CA ALA A 109 -8.32 -11.15 1.52
C ALA A 109 -8.68 -11.08 0.03
N VAL A 110 -9.92 -11.43 -0.33
CA VAL A 110 -10.41 -11.31 -1.71
C VAL A 110 -10.38 -9.84 -2.16
N ASP A 111 -10.88 -8.92 -1.34
CA ASP A 111 -10.88 -7.48 -1.63
C ASP A 111 -9.47 -6.93 -1.84
N LEU A 112 -8.51 -7.33 -0.98
CA LEU A 112 -7.11 -6.92 -1.13
C LEU A 112 -6.49 -7.48 -2.42
N LEU A 113 -6.75 -8.74 -2.76
CA LEU A 113 -6.22 -9.37 -3.97
C LEU A 113 -6.81 -8.75 -5.23
N GLN A 114 -8.12 -8.46 -5.26
CA GLN A 114 -8.74 -7.75 -6.37
C GLN A 114 -8.12 -6.36 -6.58
N LYS A 115 -7.88 -5.60 -5.50
CA LYS A 115 -7.17 -4.30 -5.58
C LYS A 115 -5.74 -4.46 -6.11
N LYS A 116 -5.02 -5.50 -5.68
CA LYS A 116 -3.68 -5.81 -6.20
C LYS A 116 -3.71 -6.15 -7.69
N ILE A 117 -4.65 -6.97 -8.15
CA ILE A 117 -4.82 -7.31 -9.56
C ILE A 117 -5.13 -6.04 -10.37
N ALA A 118 -6.08 -5.21 -9.92
CA ALA A 118 -6.45 -3.98 -10.61
C ALA A 118 -5.27 -3.01 -10.69
N ARG A 119 -4.48 -2.88 -9.61
CA ARG A 119 -3.26 -2.08 -9.62
C ARG A 119 -2.22 -2.66 -10.57
N ALA A 120 -1.90 -3.94 -10.44
CA ALA A 120 -0.91 -4.61 -11.27
C ALA A 120 -1.22 -4.45 -12.76
N LYS A 121 -2.47 -4.66 -13.17
CA LYS A 121 -2.95 -4.40 -14.54
C LYS A 121 -2.81 -2.94 -14.96
N LYS A 122 -3.14 -1.98 -14.08
CA LYS A 122 -3.00 -0.55 -14.37
C LYS A 122 -1.54 -0.12 -14.55
N PHE A 123 -0.61 -0.76 -13.85
CA PHE A 123 0.80 -0.40 -13.86
C PHE A 123 1.67 -1.31 -14.76
N GLY A 124 1.10 -2.35 -15.38
CA GLY A 124 1.81 -3.27 -16.27
C GLY A 124 2.68 -4.30 -15.53
N ASP A 125 2.30 -4.70 -14.32
CA ASP A 125 2.98 -5.74 -13.54
C ASP A 125 2.27 -7.08 -13.73
N ASP A 126 2.49 -7.74 -14.87
CA ASP A 126 1.81 -8.98 -15.22
C ASP A 126 2.14 -10.13 -14.25
N ALA A 127 3.39 -10.19 -13.79
CA ALA A 127 3.82 -11.18 -12.80
C ALA A 127 3.07 -11.02 -11.47
N GLY A 128 2.96 -9.78 -10.96
CA GLY A 128 2.19 -9.48 -9.76
C GLY A 128 0.69 -9.78 -9.92
N ALA A 129 0.13 -9.58 -11.12
CA ALA A 129 -1.27 -9.90 -11.40
C ALA A 129 -1.53 -11.42 -11.36
N GLU A 130 -0.67 -12.22 -11.98
CA GLU A 130 -0.78 -13.69 -11.96
C GLU A 130 -0.64 -14.28 -10.56
N GLU A 131 0.32 -13.80 -9.77
CA GLU A 131 0.49 -14.24 -8.38
C GLU A 131 -0.75 -13.95 -7.54
N ALA A 132 -1.33 -12.75 -7.69
CA ALA A 132 -2.54 -12.38 -6.98
C ALA A 132 -3.76 -13.23 -7.42
N GLN A 133 -3.87 -13.56 -8.70
CA GLN A 133 -4.90 -14.47 -9.22
C GLN A 133 -4.76 -15.90 -8.66
N LYS A 134 -3.54 -16.44 -8.60
CA LYS A 134 -3.28 -17.78 -8.02
C LYS A 134 -3.66 -17.83 -6.54
N ASN A 135 -3.32 -16.77 -5.79
CA ASN A 135 -3.70 -16.66 -4.39
C ASN A 135 -5.22 -16.54 -4.18
N LEU A 136 -5.91 -15.82 -5.06
CA LEU A 136 -7.36 -15.68 -5.02
C LEU A 136 -8.02 -17.05 -5.17
N ALA A 137 -7.61 -17.83 -6.18
CA ALA A 137 -8.11 -19.19 -6.39
C ALA A 137 -7.82 -20.14 -5.21
N ARG A 138 -6.66 -19.99 -4.54
CA ARG A 138 -6.36 -20.76 -3.32
C ARG A 138 -7.29 -20.38 -2.17
N ILE A 139 -7.55 -19.09 -1.98
CA ILE A 139 -8.41 -18.58 -0.90
C ILE A 139 -9.87 -18.97 -1.10
N GLU A 140 -10.36 -18.97 -2.34
CA GLU A 140 -11.70 -19.48 -2.64
C GLU A 140 -11.86 -20.95 -2.25
N LYS A 141 -10.84 -21.77 -2.54
CA LYS A 141 -10.86 -23.21 -2.23
C LYS A 141 -10.63 -23.53 -0.75
N PHE A 142 -9.63 -22.90 -0.14
CA PHE A 142 -9.11 -23.30 1.19
C PHE A 142 -9.22 -22.20 2.25
N GLY A 143 -9.45 -20.95 1.85
CA GLY A 143 -9.42 -19.79 2.76
C GLY A 143 -8.03 -19.22 2.98
N VAL A 144 -7.92 -18.32 3.97
CA VAL A 144 -6.67 -17.62 4.30
C VAL A 144 -5.92 -18.37 5.39
N GLU A 145 -4.76 -18.91 5.05
CA GLU A 145 -3.88 -19.57 6.01
C GLU A 145 -3.11 -18.55 6.87
N PRO A 146 -3.10 -18.70 8.21
CA PRO A 146 -2.47 -17.73 9.12
C PRO A 146 -0.97 -17.55 8.85
N GLY A 147 -0.23 -18.56 8.40
CA GLY A 147 1.21 -18.45 8.12
C GLY A 147 1.60 -17.69 6.84
N THR A 148 0.62 -17.21 6.06
CA THR A 148 0.89 -16.58 4.77
C THR A 148 1.16 -15.08 4.87
N LYS A 149 1.87 -14.52 3.87
CA LYS A 149 2.02 -13.07 3.73
C LYS A 149 0.66 -12.36 3.70
N LEU A 150 -0.35 -13.00 3.10
CA LEU A 150 -1.71 -12.46 3.02
C LEU A 150 -2.35 -12.31 4.40
N ALA A 151 -2.16 -13.29 5.29
CA ALA A 151 -2.62 -13.18 6.68
C ALA A 151 -1.99 -12.00 7.44
N THR A 152 -0.70 -11.72 7.21
CA THR A 152 -0.04 -10.54 7.80
C THR A 152 -0.46 -9.21 7.16
N GLU A 153 -1.03 -9.26 5.95
CA GLU A 153 -1.54 -8.08 5.26
C GLU A 153 -2.96 -7.71 5.71
N ILE A 154 -3.83 -8.71 5.93
CA ILE A 154 -5.19 -8.51 6.47
C ILE A 154 -5.22 -8.23 7.99
N GLY A 155 -4.06 -8.22 8.66
CA GLY A 155 -3.97 -7.97 10.10
C GLY A 155 -4.33 -9.17 10.96
N LEU A 156 -4.28 -10.39 10.41
CA LEU A 156 -4.55 -11.62 11.16
C LEU A 156 -3.35 -12.05 12.00
N ILE A 157 -2.14 -11.68 11.59
CA ILE A 157 -0.89 -11.88 12.35
C ILE A 157 -0.08 -10.59 12.35
N ASP A 158 0.44 -10.20 13.51
CA ASP A 158 1.35 -9.07 13.62
C ASP A 158 2.62 -9.34 12.79
N ARG A 159 2.93 -8.43 11.86
CA ARG A 159 4.14 -8.48 11.03
C ARG A 159 5.44 -8.58 11.84
N ASN A 160 5.40 -8.22 13.12
CA ASN A 160 6.55 -8.20 14.01
C ASN A 160 6.79 -9.50 14.81
N LEU A 161 5.86 -10.47 14.79
CA LEU A 161 6.01 -11.71 15.56
C LEU A 161 7.18 -12.60 15.08
N GLY A 162 7.63 -12.45 13.83
CA GLY A 162 8.80 -13.16 13.29
C GLY A 162 10.13 -12.38 13.37
N SER A 163 10.09 -11.05 13.52
CA SER A 163 11.30 -10.21 13.53
C SER A 163 12.04 -10.28 14.87
N GLU A 164 11.30 -10.42 15.98
CA GLU A 164 11.87 -10.57 17.32
C GLU A 164 12.58 -11.91 17.53
N LEU A 165 12.11 -12.97 16.87
CA LEU A 165 12.75 -14.28 16.91
C LEU A 165 14.01 -14.33 16.02
N ASN A 166 14.06 -13.57 14.91
CA ASN A 166 15.22 -13.53 14.02
C ASN A 166 16.32 -12.57 14.45
N SER A 167 16.00 -11.52 15.22
CA SER A 167 16.99 -10.53 15.70
C SER A 167 17.90 -11.05 16.82
N LYS A 168 17.49 -12.10 17.54
CA LYS A 168 18.28 -12.71 18.64
C LYS A 168 19.45 -13.58 18.15
N ASN A 169 19.44 -14.04 16.89
CA ASN A 169 20.49 -14.90 16.35
C ASN A 169 21.69 -14.16 15.76
N PHE A 170 21.55 -12.87 15.41
CA PHE A 170 22.64 -12.09 14.81
C PHE A 170 23.65 -11.48 15.80
N ARG A 171 23.40 -11.54 17.11
CA ARG A 171 24.28 -10.95 18.15
C ARG A 171 25.11 -11.95 18.96
N ARG A 172 25.22 -13.22 18.56
CA ARG A 172 26.05 -14.21 19.30
C ARG A 172 27.46 -14.44 18.73
N GLY A 173 27.79 -13.91 17.54
CA GLY A 173 29.02 -14.28 16.82
C GLY A 173 30.19 -13.28 16.80
N LYS A 174 30.14 -12.13 17.50
CA LYS A 174 31.18 -11.09 17.38
C LYS A 174 31.79 -10.71 18.73
N LYS A 175 32.35 -11.69 19.44
CA LYS A 175 33.28 -11.44 20.55
C LYS A 175 34.63 -12.12 20.29
N ARG A 176 35.60 -11.27 19.97
CA ARG A 176 37.04 -11.36 20.29
C ARG A 176 37.94 -12.27 19.44
N HIS A 177 38.39 -11.76 18.30
CA HIS A 177 39.76 -11.99 17.83
C HIS A 177 40.35 -10.65 17.38
N GLY A 178 40.91 -9.91 18.33
CA GLY A 178 41.43 -8.57 18.07
C GLY A 178 42.08 -7.93 19.29
N LYS A 179 43.06 -8.59 19.88
CA LYS A 179 44.07 -7.95 20.75
C LYS A 179 45.25 -8.89 20.95
N GLY A 180 46.23 -8.75 20.07
CA GLY A 180 47.55 -9.38 20.15
C GLY A 180 48.64 -8.43 19.63
N LYS A 181 48.50 -7.12 19.89
CA LYS A 181 49.59 -6.15 19.77
C LYS A 181 49.95 -5.71 21.19
N GLY A 182 51.12 -6.14 21.67
CA GLY A 182 51.68 -5.67 22.94
C GLY A 182 52.26 -6.76 23.82
N GLY A 183 53.38 -7.36 23.40
CA GLY A 183 54.25 -8.15 24.25
C GLY A 183 55.69 -7.75 24.01
N ARG A 184 56.13 -6.67 24.66
CA ARG A 184 57.54 -6.33 24.83
C ARG A 184 58.19 -7.44 25.66
N GLY A 185 59.40 -7.87 25.31
CA GLY A 185 60.15 -8.80 26.14
C GLY A 185 61.46 -9.21 25.49
N ASP A 186 62.52 -8.46 25.82
CA ASP A 186 63.92 -8.80 25.66
C ASP A 186 64.26 -10.28 25.87
N LYS A 187 65.18 -10.80 25.03
CA LYS A 187 66.29 -11.72 25.37
C LYS A 187 67.06 -12.02 24.07
N ILE A 188 68.21 -11.36 23.88
CA ILE A 188 69.54 -11.90 24.20
C ILE A 188 69.93 -13.02 23.22
N GLY A 189 70.95 -12.72 22.41
CA GLY A 189 71.42 -13.58 21.35
C GLY A 189 72.02 -14.91 21.81
N LYS A 190 72.25 -15.78 20.83
CA LYS A 190 73.32 -16.77 20.85
C LYS A 190 73.48 -17.36 19.44
N LYS A 191 74.71 -17.18 18.95
CA LYS A 191 75.50 -18.04 18.06
C LYS A 191 74.92 -18.46 16.71
#